data_AF-A0A9P5QHJ2-F1
#
_entry.id   AF-A0A9P5QHJ2-F1
#
_cell.length_a   1.000
_cell.length_b   1.000
_cell.length_c   1.000
_cell.angle_alpha   90.00
_cell.angle_beta   90.00
_cell.angle_gamma   90.00
#
_symmetry.space_group_name_H-M   'P 1'
#
loop_
_entity.id
_entity.type
_entity.pdbx_description
1 polymer ?
#
loop_
_entity_poly.entity_id
_entity_poly.type
_entity_poly.pdbx_seq_one_letter_code
_entity_poly.pdbx_strand_id
1 'polypeptide(L)'
;MFRPTVLLIALSVIFFGLLSTVMAAAIPKTEVIALGKTFQELRKIKGHFDGDEYNADVDGFNGKKHQVMLKLADAFAEAGTLSKDITSVMGPSDEIPADILSQLKRTAPQTIPPTSFKYILYKWRGYHDYLWFRINQKTNKVQHSEWYFALE
;
A
#
# COMPACT_ATOMS: atom_id res chain seq x y z
N MET A 1 24.72 0.78 75.18
CA MET A 1 23.25 0.91 74.99
C MET A 1 22.98 0.73 73.50
N PHE A 2 22.43 -0.43 73.12
CA PHE A 2 22.34 -0.91 71.73
C PHE A 2 21.32 -0.09 70.91
N ARG A 3 21.66 0.23 69.66
CA ARG A 3 20.72 0.70 68.64
C ARG A 3 20.53 -0.38 67.57
N PRO A 4 19.30 -0.64 67.09
CA PRO A 4 19.01 -1.75 66.21
C PRO A 4 19.21 -1.42 64.72
N THR A 5 19.50 -2.50 64.02
CA THR A 5 19.55 -2.78 62.59
C THR A 5 18.49 -2.09 61.73
N VAL A 6 18.88 -1.58 60.57
CA VAL A 6 17.98 -1.40 59.40
C VAL A 6 18.64 -2.06 58.20
N LEU A 7 18.10 -3.21 57.80
CA LEU A 7 18.44 -3.92 56.56
C LEU A 7 17.47 -3.44 55.48
N LEU A 8 17.99 -2.73 54.48
CA LEU A 8 17.23 -2.30 53.29
C LEU A 8 17.26 -3.43 52.26
N ILE A 9 16.12 -4.08 52.03
CA ILE A 9 15.91 -4.99 50.90
C ILE A 9 15.31 -4.14 49.77
N ALA A 10 16.10 -3.84 48.74
CA ALA A 10 15.61 -3.22 47.52
C ALA A 10 14.89 -4.28 46.67
N LEU A 11 13.57 -4.14 46.56
CA LEU A 11 12.69 -4.96 45.75
C LEU A 11 12.92 -4.60 44.26
N SER A 12 13.65 -5.44 43.52
CA SER A 12 13.80 -5.30 42.08
C SER A 12 12.52 -5.75 41.40
N VAL A 13 11.69 -4.80 40.96
CA VAL A 13 10.53 -5.07 40.11
C VAL A 13 11.03 -5.28 38.69
N ILE A 14 11.22 -6.55 38.30
CA ILE A 14 11.48 -6.92 36.91
C ILE A 14 10.15 -6.73 36.15
N PHE A 15 10.02 -5.59 35.49
CA PHE A 15 8.90 -5.30 34.60
C PHE A 15 9.13 -6.08 33.29
N PHE A 16 8.69 -7.34 33.25
CA PHE A 16 8.54 -8.09 32.00
C PHE A 16 7.38 -7.45 31.21
N GLY A 17 7.73 -6.44 30.41
CA GLY A 17 6.83 -5.86 29.43
C GLY A 17 6.46 -6.93 28.41
N LEU A 18 5.23 -7.46 28.54
CA LEU A 18 4.62 -8.35 27.56
C LEU A 18 4.42 -7.55 26.27
N LEU A 19 5.38 -7.64 25.35
CA LEU A 19 5.29 -7.06 24.02
C LEU A 19 4.16 -7.78 23.28
N SER A 20 2.94 -7.26 23.40
CA SER A 20 1.80 -7.78 22.63
C SER A 20 1.97 -7.31 21.20
N THR A 21 2.60 -8.13 20.37
CA THR A 21 2.57 -7.95 18.92
C THR A 21 1.13 -8.18 18.46
N VAL A 22 0.38 -7.09 18.26
CA VAL A 22 -0.86 -7.15 17.49
C VAL A 22 -0.42 -7.42 16.05
N MET A 23 -0.43 -8.70 15.65
CA MET A 23 -0.41 -9.03 14.23
C MET A 23 -1.74 -8.50 13.66
N ALA A 24 -1.66 -7.48 12.82
CA ALA A 24 -2.80 -7.08 11.99
C ALA A 24 -3.24 -8.32 11.20
N ALA A 25 -4.47 -8.77 11.41
CA ALA A 25 -5.00 -9.90 10.66
C ALA A 25 -5.03 -9.53 9.18
N ALA A 26 -4.44 -10.38 8.33
CA ALA A 26 -4.52 -10.21 6.89
C ALA A 26 -5.99 -10.13 6.44
N ILE A 27 -6.31 -9.17 5.58
CA ILE A 27 -7.68 -8.99 5.06
C ILE A 27 -8.11 -10.29 4.36
N PRO A 28 -9.29 -10.86 4.68
CA PRO A 28 -9.76 -12.07 4.04
C PRO A 28 -9.83 -11.92 2.52
N LYS A 29 -9.43 -12.96 1.77
CA LYS A 29 -9.44 -12.94 0.31
C LYS A 29 -10.79 -12.55 -0.30
N THR A 30 -11.90 -12.94 0.32
CA THR A 30 -13.25 -12.58 -0.11
C THR A 30 -13.50 -11.07 0.00
N GLU A 31 -12.97 -10.42 1.02
CA GLU A 31 -13.06 -8.97 1.19
C GLU A 31 -12.17 -8.25 0.16
N VAL A 32 -10.96 -8.76 -0.11
CA VAL A 32 -10.09 -8.23 -1.18
C VAL A 32 -10.79 -8.26 -2.54
N ILE A 33 -11.49 -9.35 -2.86
CA ILE A 33 -12.28 -9.47 -4.10
C ILE A 33 -13.43 -8.45 -4.13
N ALA A 34 -14.14 -8.26 -3.02
CA ALA A 34 -15.22 -7.28 -2.93
C ALA A 34 -14.70 -5.84 -3.12
N LEU A 35 -13.59 -5.49 -2.46
CA LEU A 35 -12.90 -4.21 -2.63
C LEU A 35 -12.47 -3.99 -4.09
N GLY A 36 -11.95 -5.02 -4.75
CA GLY A 36 -11.59 -4.97 -6.17
C GLY A 36 -12.77 -4.65 -7.07
N LYS A 37 -13.92 -5.28 -6.82
CA LYS A 37 -15.17 -4.96 -7.53
C LYS A 37 -15.58 -3.51 -7.31
N THR A 38 -15.58 -3.04 -6.07
CA THR A 38 -15.89 -1.64 -5.74
C THR A 38 -14.93 -0.67 -6.43
N PHE A 39 -13.62 -0.94 -6.43
CA PHE A 39 -12.65 -0.12 -7.16
C PHE A 39 -12.94 -0.07 -8.66
N GLN A 40 -13.24 -1.21 -9.27
CA GLN A 40 -13.59 -1.30 -10.69
C GLN A 40 -14.88 -0.55 -11.04
N GLU A 41 -15.83 -0.46 -10.12
CA GLU A 41 -17.03 0.37 -10.26
C GLU A 41 -16.68 1.86 -10.14
N LEU A 42 -15.93 2.24 -9.10
CA LEU A 42 -15.54 3.63 -8.84
C LEU A 42 -14.67 4.23 -9.94
N ARG A 43 -13.76 3.46 -10.55
CA ARG A 43 -12.90 3.97 -11.65
C ARG A 43 -13.65 4.24 -12.95
N LYS A 44 -14.94 3.90 -13.05
CA LYS A 44 -15.81 4.26 -14.19
C LYS A 44 -16.49 5.62 -14.01
N ILE A 45 -16.52 6.13 -12.78
CA ILE A 45 -17.10 7.43 -12.46
C ILE A 45 -16.05 8.49 -12.76
N LYS A 46 -16.40 9.46 -13.60
CA LYS A 46 -15.53 10.60 -13.87
C LYS A 46 -15.63 11.60 -12.73
N GLY A 47 -14.49 12.20 -12.39
CA GLY A 47 -14.39 13.33 -11.48
C GLY A 47 -13.63 14.48 -12.13
N HIS A 48 -13.28 15.47 -11.32
CA HIS A 48 -12.52 16.65 -11.73
C HIS A 48 -11.25 16.30 -12.51
N PHE A 49 -10.50 15.31 -12.03
CA PHE A 49 -9.23 14.90 -12.65
C PHE A 49 -9.39 14.11 -13.95
N ASP A 50 -10.62 13.72 -14.30
CA ASP A 50 -10.99 13.09 -15.56
C ASP A 50 -11.82 14.04 -16.45
N GLY A 51 -11.84 15.34 -16.13
CA GLY A 51 -12.46 16.40 -16.91
C GLY A 51 -13.96 16.62 -16.67
N ASP A 52 -14.48 16.15 -15.53
CA ASP A 52 -15.89 16.33 -15.12
C ASP A 52 -16.00 17.30 -13.93
N GLU A 53 -17.21 17.47 -13.39
CA GLU A 53 -17.40 18.12 -12.09
C GLU A 53 -16.74 17.32 -10.96
N TYR A 54 -16.34 18.04 -9.91
CA TYR A 54 -15.76 17.42 -8.73
C TYR A 54 -16.72 16.42 -8.10
N ASN A 55 -16.22 15.21 -7.84
CA ASN A 55 -16.96 14.16 -7.17
C ASN A 55 -16.19 13.68 -5.93
N ALA A 56 -16.74 13.97 -4.74
CA ALA A 56 -16.11 13.66 -3.46
C ALA A 56 -15.76 12.17 -3.25
N ASP A 57 -16.48 11.24 -3.89
CA ASP A 57 -16.21 9.81 -3.76
C ASP A 57 -14.95 9.38 -4.52
N VAL A 58 -14.61 10.04 -5.64
CA VAL A 58 -13.48 9.66 -6.52
C VAL A 58 -12.33 10.67 -6.52
N ASP A 59 -12.60 11.94 -6.26
CA ASP A 59 -11.61 13.03 -6.20
C ASP A 59 -11.24 13.43 -4.76
N GLY A 60 -12.08 13.12 -3.79
CA GLY A 60 -11.87 13.54 -2.41
C GLY A 60 -10.75 12.76 -1.74
N PHE A 61 -9.84 13.47 -1.07
CA PHE A 61 -8.92 12.83 -0.14
C PHE A 61 -9.72 12.08 0.92
N ASN A 62 -9.35 10.81 1.15
CA ASN A 62 -10.13 9.89 1.99
C ASN A 62 -11.58 9.66 1.49
N GLY A 63 -11.87 9.96 0.23
CA GLY A 63 -13.09 9.55 -0.47
C GLY A 63 -13.10 8.04 -0.70
N LYS A 64 -14.24 7.52 -1.18
CA LYS A 64 -14.46 6.07 -1.33
C LYS A 64 -13.38 5.40 -2.18
N LYS A 65 -13.00 5.99 -3.32
CA LYS A 65 -11.97 5.43 -4.21
C LYS A 65 -10.62 5.36 -3.54
N HIS A 66 -10.24 6.43 -2.83
CA HIS A 66 -8.99 6.48 -2.07
C HIS A 66 -8.94 5.39 -0.99
N GLN A 67 -9.97 5.31 -0.13
CA GLN A 67 -10.03 4.33 0.95
C GLN A 67 -9.97 2.88 0.43
N VAL A 68 -10.70 2.58 -0.64
CA VAL A 68 -10.68 1.26 -1.27
C VAL A 68 -9.29 0.94 -1.82
N MET A 69 -8.65 1.90 -2.49
CA MET A 69 -7.30 1.72 -3.02
C MET A 69 -6.25 1.56 -1.92
N LEU A 70 -6.36 2.25 -0.76
CA LEU A 70 -5.47 2.05 0.38
C LEU A 70 -5.54 0.60 0.88
N LYS A 71 -6.75 0.07 1.10
CA LYS A 71 -6.94 -1.32 1.54
C LYS A 71 -6.43 -2.33 0.51
N LEU A 72 -6.63 -2.06 -0.78
CA LEU A 72 -6.10 -2.91 -1.86
C LEU A 72 -4.58 -2.82 -1.96
N ALA A 73 -3.98 -1.64 -1.74
CA ALA A 73 -2.54 -1.47 -1.65
C ALA A 73 -1.99 -2.31 -0.51
N ASP A 74 -2.55 -2.21 0.69
CA ASP A 74 -2.13 -2.99 1.86
C ASP A 74 -2.22 -4.50 1.59
N ALA A 75 -3.30 -4.95 0.95
CA ALA A 75 -3.50 -6.37 0.61
C ALA A 75 -2.50 -6.91 -0.42
N PHE A 76 -1.91 -6.04 -1.26
CA PHE A 76 -1.00 -6.44 -2.34
C PHE A 76 0.44 -5.94 -2.18
N ALA A 77 0.71 -5.15 -1.14
CA ALA A 77 2.02 -4.58 -0.84
C ALA A 77 3.05 -5.65 -0.42
N GLU A 78 2.58 -6.84 -0.02
CA GLU A 78 3.46 -7.94 0.37
C GLU A 78 4.34 -8.39 -0.80
N ALA A 79 5.65 -8.36 -0.56
CA ALA A 79 6.64 -8.91 -1.47
C ALA A 79 6.35 -10.39 -1.72
N GLY A 80 6.17 -10.76 -2.98
CA GLY A 80 5.85 -12.13 -3.38
C GLY A 80 4.44 -12.33 -3.94
N THR A 81 3.54 -11.36 -3.78
CA THR A 81 2.22 -11.32 -4.43
C THR A 81 2.36 -11.45 -5.94
N LEU A 82 1.55 -12.30 -6.60
CA LEU A 82 1.63 -12.44 -8.05
C LEU A 82 0.92 -11.29 -8.76
N SER A 83 1.53 -10.76 -9.82
CA SER A 83 0.95 -9.66 -10.60
C SER A 83 -0.43 -10.00 -11.18
N LYS A 84 -0.68 -11.29 -11.47
CA LYS A 84 -1.97 -11.76 -11.97
C LYS A 84 -3.10 -11.58 -10.94
N ASP A 85 -2.78 -11.71 -9.65
CA ASP A 85 -3.78 -11.63 -8.58
C ASP A 85 -4.24 -10.17 -8.43
N ILE A 86 -3.29 -9.23 -8.52
CA ILE A 86 -3.57 -7.79 -8.58
C ILE A 86 -4.50 -7.50 -9.77
N THR A 87 -4.11 -7.90 -10.98
CA THR A 87 -4.90 -7.58 -12.18
C THR A 87 -6.24 -8.30 -12.24
N SER A 88 -6.36 -9.45 -11.58
CA SER A 88 -7.63 -10.18 -11.48
C SER A 88 -8.61 -9.48 -10.54
N VAL A 89 -8.12 -8.77 -9.52
CA VAL A 89 -8.95 -8.11 -8.51
C VAL A 89 -9.21 -6.65 -8.88
N MET A 90 -8.18 -5.91 -9.28
CA MET A 90 -8.27 -4.48 -9.57
C MET A 90 -8.59 -4.17 -11.04
N GLY A 91 -8.61 -5.20 -11.90
CA GLY A 91 -8.71 -5.06 -13.34
C GLY A 91 -7.36 -4.73 -14.00
N PRO A 92 -7.35 -4.44 -15.31
CA PRO A 92 -6.12 -4.12 -16.02
C PRO A 92 -5.44 -2.87 -15.44
N SER A 93 -4.11 -2.86 -15.53
CA SER A 93 -3.29 -1.67 -15.28
C SER A 93 -3.78 -0.53 -16.16
N ASP A 94 -3.78 0.67 -15.60
CA ASP A 94 -3.83 1.88 -16.42
C ASP A 94 -2.55 1.99 -17.27
N GLU A 95 -2.67 2.73 -18.38
CA GLU A 95 -1.53 3.10 -19.21
C GLU A 95 -0.51 3.88 -18.37
N ILE A 96 0.77 3.65 -18.66
CA ILE A 96 1.88 4.35 -18.01
C ILE A 96 2.59 5.21 -19.06
N PRO A 97 2.37 6.54 -19.04
CA PRO A 97 3.09 7.49 -19.88
C PRO A 97 4.61 7.33 -19.77
N ALA A 98 5.34 7.65 -20.85
CA ALA A 98 6.78 7.40 -20.93
C ALA A 98 7.60 8.18 -19.89
N ASP A 99 7.18 9.39 -19.56
CA ASP A 99 7.74 10.26 -18.54
C ASP A 99 7.53 9.67 -17.12
N ILE A 100 6.31 9.23 -16.82
CA ILE A 100 6.00 8.53 -15.55
C ILE A 100 6.79 7.23 -15.46
N LEU A 101 6.83 6.41 -16.52
CA LEU A 101 7.61 5.18 -16.54
C LEU A 101 9.10 5.44 -16.29
N SER A 102 9.62 6.54 -16.86
CA SER A 102 11.01 6.95 -16.64
C SER A 102 11.26 7.39 -15.20
N GLN A 103 10.31 8.10 -14.58
CA GLN A 103 10.37 8.48 -13.17
C GLN A 103 10.36 7.24 -12.25
N LEU A 104 9.43 6.31 -12.45
CA LEU A 104 9.34 5.07 -11.68
C LEU A 104 10.63 4.26 -11.75
N LYS A 105 11.26 4.18 -12.92
CA LYS A 105 12.56 3.51 -13.10
C LYS A 105 13.70 4.17 -12.32
N ARG A 106 13.65 5.49 -12.14
CA ARG A 106 14.67 6.24 -11.37
C ARG A 106 14.48 6.13 -9.86
N THR A 107 13.23 6.14 -9.39
CA THR A 107 12.91 6.11 -7.96
C THR A 107 12.92 4.70 -7.37
N ALA A 108 12.72 3.67 -8.20
CA ALA A 108 12.67 2.31 -7.73
C ALA A 108 14.02 1.84 -7.13
N PRO A 109 14.01 1.08 -6.02
CA PRO A 109 15.23 0.57 -5.40
C PRO A 109 16.08 -0.26 -6.37
N GLN A 110 17.40 -0.07 -6.38
CA GLN A 110 18.28 -0.93 -7.18
C GLN A 110 18.36 -2.32 -6.55
N THR A 111 18.42 -3.36 -7.39
CA THR A 111 18.53 -4.76 -6.93
C THR A 111 19.84 -5.36 -7.38
N ILE A 112 20.46 -6.19 -6.53
CA ILE A 112 21.65 -6.97 -6.86
C ILE A 112 21.29 -8.46 -6.73
N PRO A 113 21.39 -9.26 -7.80
CA PRO A 113 21.83 -8.89 -9.14
C PRO A 113 20.80 -8.02 -9.91
N PRO A 114 21.24 -7.32 -10.98
CA PRO A 114 20.34 -6.58 -11.85
C PRO A 114 19.20 -7.48 -12.33
N THR A 115 17.98 -6.99 -12.15
CA THR A 115 16.75 -7.72 -12.49
C THR A 115 15.88 -6.84 -13.38
N SER A 116 15.21 -7.44 -14.35
CA SER A 116 14.28 -6.72 -15.21
C SER A 116 12.91 -6.59 -14.53
N PHE A 117 12.34 -5.39 -14.60
CA PHE A 117 11.07 -5.05 -13.95
C PHE A 117 10.06 -4.50 -14.94
N LYS A 118 8.79 -4.82 -14.69
CA LYS A 118 7.64 -4.13 -15.29
C LYS A 118 6.85 -3.43 -14.18
N TYR A 119 5.99 -2.49 -14.57
CA TYR A 119 5.18 -1.71 -13.64
C TYR A 119 3.70 -1.92 -13.92
N ILE A 120 2.90 -1.88 -12.86
CA ILE A 120 1.44 -1.81 -12.90
C ILE A 120 1.06 -0.52 -12.18
N LEU A 121 0.11 0.23 -12.74
CA LEU A 121 -0.34 1.51 -12.21
C LEU A 121 -1.86 1.54 -12.14
N TYR A 122 -2.40 2.12 -11.07
CA TYR A 122 -3.82 2.39 -10.90
C TYR A 122 -4.04 3.86 -10.51
N LYS A 123 -4.79 4.59 -11.33
CA LYS A 123 -5.10 6.00 -11.13
C LYS A 123 -6.12 6.20 -10.02
N TRP A 124 -5.84 7.15 -9.12
CA TRP A 124 -6.85 7.69 -8.22
C TRP A 124 -7.43 9.00 -8.79
N ARG A 125 -6.65 10.07 -8.83
CA ARG A 125 -7.03 11.40 -9.34
C ARG A 125 -6.31 11.67 -10.67
N GLY A 126 -6.66 10.91 -11.71
CA GLY A 126 -5.89 10.91 -12.96
C GLY A 126 -4.42 10.50 -12.75
N TYR A 127 -3.49 11.20 -13.40
CA TYR A 127 -2.05 11.05 -13.15
C TYR A 127 -1.52 11.99 -12.06
N HIS A 128 -2.39 12.76 -11.40
CA HIS A 128 -2.02 13.60 -10.26
C HIS A 128 -1.65 12.72 -9.05
N ASP A 129 -2.46 11.70 -8.77
CA ASP A 129 -2.19 10.71 -7.71
C ASP A 129 -2.51 9.28 -8.17
N TYR A 130 -1.60 8.36 -7.89
CA TYR A 130 -1.73 6.98 -8.32
C TYR A 130 -0.98 6.01 -7.42
N LEU A 131 -1.48 4.76 -7.40
CA LEU A 131 -0.82 3.62 -6.79
C LEU A 131 -0.05 2.86 -7.86
N TRP A 132 1.18 2.45 -7.58
CA TRP A 132 1.96 1.64 -8.51
C TRP A 132 2.64 0.45 -7.85
N PHE A 133 2.86 -0.59 -8.64
CA PHE A 133 3.55 -1.83 -8.25
C PHE A 133 4.71 -2.10 -9.19
N ARG A 134 5.87 -2.42 -8.63
CA ARG A 134 7.03 -2.94 -9.36
C ARG A 134 7.04 -4.45 -9.32
N ILE A 135 7.00 -5.05 -10.51
CA ILE A 135 6.90 -6.49 -10.70
C ILE A 135 8.21 -7.02 -11.26
N ASN A 136 8.80 -8.00 -10.58
CA ASN A 136 9.93 -8.76 -11.10
C ASN A 136 9.47 -9.57 -12.32
N GLN A 137 10.03 -9.33 -13.50
CA GLN A 137 9.57 -9.98 -14.73
C GLN A 137 9.86 -11.48 -14.78
N LYS A 138 10.89 -11.96 -14.07
CA LYS A 138 11.24 -13.38 -14.02
C LYS A 138 10.24 -14.18 -13.19
N THR A 139 9.79 -13.63 -12.06
CA THR A 139 8.90 -14.34 -11.12
C THR A 139 7.44 -13.93 -11.25
N ASN A 140 7.16 -12.82 -11.95
CA ASN A 140 5.86 -12.14 -11.99
C ASN A 140 5.33 -11.79 -10.59
N LYS A 141 6.23 -11.50 -9.65
CA LYS A 141 5.89 -11.15 -8.26
C LYS A 141 6.15 -9.68 -7.98
N VAL A 142 5.32 -9.09 -7.12
CA VAL A 142 5.54 -7.77 -6.52
C VAL A 142 6.87 -7.80 -5.78
N GLN A 143 7.72 -6.84 -6.13
CA GLN A 143 8.95 -6.53 -5.42
C GLN A 143 8.77 -5.31 -4.52
N HIS A 144 7.93 -4.36 -4.93
CA HIS A 144 7.66 -3.13 -4.20
C HIS A 144 6.35 -2.50 -4.71
N SER A 145 5.72 -1.68 -3.87
CA SER A 145 4.57 -0.85 -4.21
C SER A 145 4.64 0.46 -3.43
N GLU A 146 4.15 1.55 -4.01
CA GLU A 146 4.14 2.85 -3.36
C GLU A 146 3.05 3.75 -3.96
N TRP A 147 2.69 4.78 -3.21
CA TRP A 147 1.84 5.87 -3.69
C TRP A 147 2.68 7.00 -4.28
N TYR A 148 2.21 7.54 -5.39
CA TYR A 148 2.59 8.88 -5.82
C TYR A 148 1.47 9.84 -5.47
N PHE A 149 1.81 10.86 -4.67
CA PHE A 149 0.95 12.02 -4.41
C PHE A 149 1.63 13.25 -4.99
N ALA A 150 0.99 13.91 -5.96
CA ALA A 150 1.49 15.19 -6.43
C ALA A 150 1.26 16.25 -5.34
N LEU A 151 2.25 17.13 -5.16
CA LEU A 151 2.09 18.29 -4.28
C LEU A 151 1.10 19.26 -4.93
N GLU A 152 0.16 19.77 -4.14
CA GLU A 152 -0.77 20.84 -4.52
C GLU A 152 -0.13 22.23 -4.34
#